data_AF-A0A7R8D1Q7-F1
#
_entry.id   AF-A0A7R8D1Q7-F1
#
_cell.length_a   1.000
_cell.length_b   1.000
_cell.length_c   1.000
_cell.angle_alpha   90.00
_cell.angle_beta   90.00
_cell.angle_gamma   90.00
#
_symmetry.space_group_name_H-M   'P 1'
#
loop_
_entity.id
_entity.type
_entity.pdbx_description
1 polymer ?
#
loop_
_entity_poly.entity_id
_entity_poly.type
_entity_poly.pdbx_seq_one_letter_code
_entity_poly.pdbx_strand_id
1 'polypeptide(L)'
;MTMLRVIREFFSVPSTRFPDEDILALCGILFVNSHEVPVTMSPSQALYQNASLLEHSCVNNASKHFDMNCNILIRVAIPIKKGEHISIMYSDPIWGTVNRQQHLLETKFFTCRCIRCQDPTELNTHFSSIRCPGCPAGFLVSLDPFNYESDWKCETCNRVETPRFVNAVIRSIGEELISLEKGSPEACLSFVKKTFAEFTSSSLLSHGCQIGSMSNDWSEFLWNWK
;
A
#
# COMPACT_ATOMS: atom_id res chain seq x y z
N MET A 1 -21.06 9.44 -23.01
CA MET A 1 -20.21 9.01 -24.13
C MET A 1 -19.57 7.69 -23.73
N THR A 2 -19.77 6.59 -24.47
CA THR A 2 -19.27 5.26 -24.08
C THR A 2 -17.81 5.08 -24.51
N MET A 3 -17.02 4.33 -23.73
CA MET A 3 -15.60 4.01 -24.03
C MET A 3 -15.43 3.44 -25.44
N LEU A 4 -16.33 2.55 -25.84
CA LEU A 4 -16.36 1.93 -27.17
C LEU A 4 -16.46 2.98 -28.30
N ARG A 5 -17.33 3.99 -28.15
CA ARG A 5 -17.47 5.05 -29.15
C ARG A 5 -16.17 5.82 -29.32
N VAL A 6 -15.53 6.19 -28.21
CA VAL A 6 -14.25 6.91 -28.22
C VAL A 6 -13.17 6.10 -28.90
N ILE A 7 -13.03 4.81 -28.59
CA ILE A 7 -12.03 3.93 -29.21
C ILE A 7 -12.25 3.85 -30.72
N ARG A 8 -13.49 3.63 -31.17
CA ARG A 8 -13.80 3.53 -32.59
C ARG A 8 -13.52 4.83 -33.35
N GLU A 9 -13.91 5.97 -32.80
CA GLU A 9 -13.68 7.29 -33.41
C GLU A 9 -12.19 7.64 -33.41
N PHE A 10 -11.50 7.51 -32.27
CA PHE A 10 -10.10 7.89 -32.11
C PHE A 10 -9.16 7.08 -33.00
N PHE A 11 -9.33 5.75 -33.04
CA PHE A 11 -8.52 4.86 -33.87
C PHE A 11 -9.09 4.68 -35.28
N SER A 12 -10.19 5.35 -35.62
CA SER A 12 -10.88 5.20 -36.91
C SER A 12 -11.20 3.75 -37.26
N VAL A 13 -11.63 2.96 -36.27
CA VAL A 13 -11.93 1.52 -36.40
C VAL A 13 -13.41 1.34 -36.77
N PRO A 14 -13.74 0.89 -37.99
CA PRO A 14 -15.12 0.72 -38.40
C PRO A 14 -15.82 -0.41 -37.62
N SER A 15 -17.13 -0.29 -37.44
CA SER A 15 -17.97 -1.27 -36.72
C SER A 15 -17.92 -2.68 -37.31
N THR A 16 -17.57 -2.80 -38.59
CA THR A 16 -17.48 -4.07 -39.32
C THR A 16 -16.17 -4.83 -39.14
N ARG A 17 -15.11 -4.19 -38.60
CA ARG A 17 -13.78 -4.82 -38.51
C ARG A 17 -13.61 -5.73 -37.30
N PHE A 18 -14.06 -5.26 -36.14
CA PHE A 18 -13.97 -5.99 -34.88
C PHE A 18 -15.32 -5.92 -34.16
N PRO A 19 -15.82 -7.03 -33.59
CA PRO A 19 -16.96 -7.03 -32.69
C PRO A 19 -16.77 -6.07 -31.51
N ASP A 20 -17.86 -5.48 -31.02
CA ASP A 20 -17.82 -4.60 -29.84
C ASP A 20 -17.34 -5.36 -28.59
N GLU A 21 -17.73 -6.64 -28.47
CA GLU A 21 -17.33 -7.53 -27.37
C GLU A 21 -15.82 -7.73 -27.30
N ASP A 22 -15.14 -7.90 -28.44
CA ASP A 22 -13.69 -8.09 -28.50
C ASP A 22 -12.95 -6.82 -28.04
N ILE A 23 -13.44 -5.64 -28.45
CA ILE A 23 -12.86 -4.37 -28.02
C ILE A 23 -13.01 -4.20 -26.50
N LEU A 24 -14.20 -4.50 -25.97
CA LEU A 24 -14.46 -4.41 -24.53
C LEU A 24 -13.65 -5.44 -23.73
N ALA A 25 -13.48 -6.66 -24.26
CA ALA A 25 -12.66 -7.70 -23.65
C ALA A 25 -11.18 -7.28 -23.59
N LEU A 26 -10.64 -6.71 -24.68
CA LEU A 26 -9.29 -6.15 -24.70
C LEU A 26 -9.11 -5.01 -23.70
N CYS A 27 -10.10 -4.11 -23.58
CA CYS A 27 -10.08 -3.07 -22.53
C CYS A 27 -10.03 -3.68 -21.13
N GLY A 28 -10.82 -4.73 -20.87
CA GLY A 28 -10.80 -5.44 -19.59
C GLY A 28 -9.45 -6.08 -19.29
N ILE A 29 -8.86 -6.77 -20.28
CA ILE A 29 -7.51 -7.35 -20.17
C ILE A 29 -6.48 -6.27 -19.86
N LEU A 30 -6.49 -5.16 -20.60
CA LEU A 30 -5.55 -4.05 -20.40
C LEU A 30 -5.74 -3.41 -19.03
N PHE A 31 -6.98 -3.16 -18.60
CA PHE A 31 -7.26 -2.54 -17.30
C PHE A 31 -6.75 -3.38 -16.13
N VAL A 32 -6.94 -4.69 -16.19
CA VAL A 32 -6.58 -5.60 -15.10
C VAL A 32 -5.10 -6.01 -15.14
N ASN A 33 -4.51 -6.20 -16.32
CA ASN A 33 -3.21 -6.86 -16.46
C ASN A 33 -2.07 -5.94 -16.91
N SER A 34 -2.36 -4.71 -17.35
CA SER A 34 -1.27 -3.79 -17.72
C SER A 34 -0.52 -3.31 -16.49
N HIS A 35 0.79 -3.13 -16.66
CA HIS A 35 1.68 -2.59 -15.65
C HIS A 35 2.20 -1.23 -16.10
N GLU A 36 2.19 -0.27 -15.19
CA GLU A 36 2.89 0.99 -15.37
C GLU A 36 4.40 0.74 -15.46
N VAL A 37 5.05 1.38 -16.44
CA VAL A 37 6.47 1.22 -16.74
C VAL A 37 7.19 2.53 -16.38
N PRO A 38 7.87 2.61 -15.24
CA PRO A 38 8.42 3.87 -14.72
C PRO A 38 9.73 4.30 -15.40
N VAL A 39 10.24 3.53 -16.36
CA VAL A 39 11.51 3.81 -17.07
C VAL A 39 11.32 4.62 -18.35
N THR A 40 10.08 4.90 -18.75
CA THR A 40 9.76 5.67 -19.95
C THR A 40 9.61 7.16 -19.62
N MET A 41 9.96 8.02 -20.58
CA MET A 41 9.82 9.48 -20.42
C MET A 41 8.36 9.95 -20.35
N SER A 42 7.47 9.22 -21.01
CA SER A 42 6.03 9.45 -20.95
C SER A 42 5.38 8.35 -20.12
N PRO A 43 4.32 8.64 -19.35
CA PRO A 43 3.53 7.62 -18.66
C PRO A 43 3.09 6.54 -19.64
N SER A 44 3.60 5.32 -19.45
CA SER A 44 3.38 4.19 -20.36
C SER A 44 2.95 2.97 -19.57
N GLN A 45 2.10 2.17 -20.20
CA GLN A 45 1.66 0.88 -19.67
C GLN A 45 2.04 -0.22 -20.66
N ALA A 46 2.41 -1.39 -20.14
CA ALA A 46 2.75 -2.55 -20.93
C ALA A 46 2.11 -3.82 -20.38
N LEU A 47 1.79 -4.75 -21.28
CA LEU A 47 1.24 -6.06 -20.96
C LEU A 47 2.35 -7.11 -21.06
N TYR A 48 2.53 -7.89 -19.99
CA TYR A 48 3.53 -8.95 -19.93
C TYR A 48 2.85 -10.27 -19.58
N GLN A 49 2.66 -11.13 -20.58
CA GLN A 49 1.89 -12.37 -20.46
C GLN A 49 2.26 -13.20 -19.22
N ASN A 50 3.55 -13.43 -18.98
CA ASN A 50 3.99 -14.24 -17.83
C ASN A 50 3.80 -13.54 -16.49
N ALA A 51 3.96 -12.21 -16.44
CA ALA A 51 3.79 -11.47 -15.20
C ALA A 51 2.32 -11.35 -14.80
N SER A 52 1.40 -11.33 -15.79
CA SER A 52 -0.04 -11.33 -15.57
C SER A 52 -0.57 -12.61 -14.89
N LEU A 53 0.24 -13.67 -14.79
CA LEU A 53 -0.09 -14.90 -14.07
C LEU A 53 0.22 -14.83 -12.57
N LEU A 54 1.08 -13.89 -12.14
CA LEU A 54 1.55 -13.80 -10.77
C LEU A 54 0.49 -13.15 -9.91
N GLU A 55 0.07 -13.79 -8.83
CA GLU A 55 -0.98 -13.27 -7.95
C GLU A 55 -0.50 -12.16 -7.00
N HIS A 56 -1.45 -11.52 -6.33
CA HIS A 56 -1.16 -10.52 -5.31
C HIS A 56 -0.98 -11.14 -3.92
N SER A 57 0.01 -10.62 -3.18
CA SER A 57 0.05 -10.71 -1.72
C SER A 57 0.61 -9.41 -1.13
N CYS A 58 0.08 -8.95 0.01
CA CYS A 58 0.70 -7.84 0.76
C CYS A 58 1.96 -8.28 1.52
N VAL A 59 2.25 -9.59 1.55
CA VAL A 59 3.50 -10.22 1.99
C VAL A 59 4.07 -11.06 0.84
N ASN A 60 4.31 -10.38 -0.28
CA ASN A 60 4.80 -11.00 -1.51
C ASN A 60 6.19 -11.64 -1.33
N ASN A 61 6.44 -12.73 -2.06
CA ASN A 61 7.72 -13.43 -2.05
C ASN A 61 8.61 -13.13 -3.27
N ALA A 62 8.11 -12.35 -4.23
CA ALA A 62 8.87 -11.82 -5.35
C ALA A 62 8.61 -10.32 -5.55
N SER A 63 9.63 -9.61 -6.03
CA SER A 63 9.60 -8.18 -6.33
C SER A 63 9.62 -7.94 -7.84
N LYS A 64 8.92 -6.91 -8.28
CA LYS A 64 8.78 -6.51 -9.68
C LYS A 64 9.68 -5.31 -9.98
N HIS A 65 10.49 -5.43 -11.01
CA HIS A 65 11.41 -4.39 -11.49
C HIS A 65 11.30 -4.22 -13.01
N PHE A 66 11.84 -3.13 -13.53
CA PHE A 66 11.94 -2.86 -14.96
C PHE A 66 13.38 -2.49 -15.34
N ASP A 67 13.89 -3.02 -16.45
CA ASP A 67 15.14 -2.54 -17.03
C ASP A 67 14.89 -1.37 -18.01
N MET A 68 15.97 -0.77 -18.52
CA MET A 68 15.90 0.35 -19.46
C MET A 68 15.24 -0.01 -20.81
N ASN A 69 15.11 -1.31 -21.13
CA ASN A 69 14.46 -1.79 -22.35
C ASN A 69 12.98 -2.11 -22.12
N CYS A 70 12.41 -1.70 -20.98
CA CYS A 70 11.04 -2.01 -20.58
C CYS A 70 10.78 -3.51 -20.41
N ASN A 71 11.80 -4.34 -20.14
CA ASN A 71 11.55 -5.72 -19.74
C ASN A 71 11.14 -5.76 -18.27
N ILE A 72 10.16 -6.59 -17.95
CA ILE A 72 9.79 -6.88 -16.56
C ILE A 72 10.74 -7.92 -15.97
N LEU A 73 11.31 -7.64 -14.80
CA LEU A 73 12.14 -8.57 -14.04
C LEU A 73 11.42 -8.92 -12.75
N ILE A 74 11.18 -10.21 -12.54
CA ILE A 74 10.62 -10.75 -11.32
C ILE A 74 11.75 -11.39 -10.52
N ARG A 75 12.07 -10.80 -9.36
CA ARG A 75 13.15 -11.26 -8.49
C ARG A 75 12.58 -11.83 -7.20
N VAL A 76 12.90 -13.09 -6.95
CA VAL A 76 12.58 -13.76 -5.69
C VAL A 76 13.23 -12.99 -4.53
N ALA A 77 12.43 -12.68 -3.51
CA ALA A 77 12.84 -11.94 -2.32
C ALA A 77 13.15 -12.85 -1.13
N ILE A 78 12.56 -14.05 -1.10
CA ILE A 78 12.75 -15.07 -0.06
C ILE A 78 12.78 -16.47 -0.71
N PRO A 79 13.40 -17.49 -0.11
CA PRO A 79 13.40 -18.85 -0.67
C PRO A 79 11.97 -19.36 -0.95
N ILE A 80 11.76 -19.94 -2.13
CA ILE A 80 10.49 -20.52 -2.58
C ILE A 80 10.70 -22.00 -2.89
N LYS A 81 9.93 -22.89 -2.26
CA LYS A 81 10.02 -24.34 -2.49
C LYS A 81 9.26 -24.74 -3.75
N LYS A 82 9.63 -25.88 -4.33
CA LYS A 82 8.91 -26.44 -5.48
C LYS A 82 7.43 -26.63 -5.14
N GLY A 83 6.55 -26.07 -5.97
CA GLY A 83 5.10 -26.13 -5.81
C GLY A 83 4.51 -25.00 -4.95
N GLU A 84 5.33 -24.16 -4.32
CA GLU A 84 4.83 -22.94 -3.68
C GLU A 84 4.46 -21.88 -4.74
N HIS A 85 3.48 -21.07 -4.38
CA HIS A 85 3.00 -19.97 -5.21
C HIS A 85 4.02 -18.82 -5.25
N ILE A 86 4.06 -18.10 -6.36
CA ILE A 86 4.85 -16.87 -6.52
C ILE A 86 3.88 -15.69 -6.57
N SER A 87 4.08 -14.72 -5.69
CA SER A 87 3.23 -13.53 -5.59
C SER A 87 4.04 -12.24 -5.65
N ILE A 88 3.42 -11.19 -6.17
CA ILE A 88 3.95 -9.84 -6.24
C ILE A 88 3.00 -8.84 -5.57
N MET A 89 3.45 -7.60 -5.39
CA MET A 89 2.61 -6.55 -4.86
C MET A 89 1.93 -5.76 -5.98
N TYR A 90 0.62 -5.55 -5.88
CA TYR A 90 -0.19 -4.78 -6.83
C TYR A 90 -0.59 -3.40 -6.26
N SER A 91 -0.51 -3.25 -4.95
CA SER A 91 -0.71 -2.00 -4.21
C SER A 91 0.64 -1.41 -3.80
N ASP A 92 0.61 -0.28 -3.10
CA ASP A 92 1.81 0.24 -2.42
C ASP A 92 2.04 -0.52 -1.10
N PRO A 93 3.29 -0.91 -0.77
CA PRO A 93 3.63 -1.52 0.53
C PRO A 93 3.36 -0.61 1.73
N ILE A 94 3.47 0.72 1.55
CA ILE A 94 3.31 1.72 2.62
C ILE A 94 1.88 2.22 2.78
N TRP A 95 0.91 1.53 2.19
CA TRP A 95 -0.50 1.79 2.48
C TRP A 95 -0.98 0.92 3.61
N GLY A 96 -1.90 1.45 4.43
CA GLY A 96 -2.63 0.69 5.44
C GLY A 96 -3.69 -0.23 4.83
N THR A 97 -4.25 -1.14 5.62
CA THR A 97 -5.15 -2.20 5.14
C THR A 97 -6.32 -1.66 4.33
N VAL A 98 -6.99 -0.60 4.81
CA VAL A 98 -8.16 0.00 4.12
C VAL A 98 -7.81 0.46 2.71
N ASN A 99 -6.71 1.23 2.56
CA ASN A 99 -6.30 1.75 1.26
C ASN A 99 -5.87 0.63 0.30
N ARG A 100 -5.17 -0.39 0.80
CA ARG A 100 -4.83 -1.57 -0.03
C ARG A 100 -6.09 -2.30 -0.51
N GLN A 101 -7.06 -2.54 0.38
CA GLN A 101 -8.30 -3.24 0.02
C GLN A 101 -9.11 -2.45 -1.01
N GLN A 102 -9.27 -1.15 -0.79
CA GLN A 102 -9.99 -0.28 -1.72
C GLN A 102 -9.34 -0.28 -3.10
N HIS A 103 -8.01 -0.09 -3.17
CA HIS A 103 -7.29 -0.10 -4.44
C HIS A 103 -7.42 -1.42 -5.20
N LEU A 104 -7.29 -2.55 -4.50
CA LEU A 104 -7.41 -3.87 -5.12
C LEU A 104 -8.84 -4.17 -5.58
N LEU A 105 -9.84 -3.70 -4.84
CA LEU A 105 -11.24 -3.83 -5.24
C LEU A 105 -11.53 -3.00 -6.49
N GLU A 106 -11.06 -1.76 -6.55
CA GLU A 106 -11.33 -0.84 -7.66
C GLU A 106 -10.54 -1.19 -8.93
N THR A 107 -9.29 -1.64 -8.79
CA THR A 107 -8.39 -1.86 -9.93
C THR A 107 -8.26 -3.31 -10.37
N LYS A 108 -8.56 -4.26 -9.47
CA LYS A 108 -8.39 -5.71 -9.70
C LYS A 108 -9.63 -6.53 -9.35
N PHE A 109 -10.68 -5.91 -8.83
CA PHE A 109 -11.98 -6.53 -8.56
C PHE A 109 -11.93 -7.70 -7.56
N PHE A 110 -11.02 -7.64 -6.56
CA PHE A 110 -10.96 -8.63 -5.49
C PHE A 110 -10.61 -8.00 -4.13
N THR A 111 -10.95 -8.72 -3.06
CA THR A 111 -10.55 -8.41 -1.68
C THR A 111 -9.37 -9.29 -1.27
N CYS A 112 -8.25 -8.70 -0.87
CA CYS A 112 -7.07 -9.47 -0.47
C CYS A 112 -7.31 -10.15 0.87
N ARG A 113 -7.04 -11.45 0.97
CA ARG A 113 -7.12 -12.23 2.21
C ARG A 113 -5.77 -12.78 2.66
N CYS A 114 -4.66 -12.12 2.34
CA CYS A 114 -3.35 -12.54 2.83
C CYS A 114 -3.25 -12.37 4.37
N ILE A 115 -2.23 -12.99 4.99
CA ILE A 115 -2.05 -12.98 6.45
C ILE A 115 -1.98 -11.56 7.04
N ARG A 116 -1.35 -10.60 6.33
CA ARG A 116 -1.26 -9.20 6.77
C ARG A 116 -2.63 -8.51 6.78
N CYS A 117 -3.48 -8.82 5.81
CA CYS A 117 -4.83 -8.23 5.72
C CYS A 117 -5.82 -8.86 6.70
N GLN A 118 -5.60 -10.10 7.12
CA GLN A 118 -6.42 -10.77 8.14
C GLN A 118 -6.06 -10.33 9.56
N ASP A 119 -4.86 -9.81 9.77
CA ASP A 119 -4.36 -9.40 11.07
C ASP A 119 -4.64 -7.90 11.31
N PRO A 120 -5.47 -7.53 12.31
CA PRO A 120 -5.73 -6.13 12.68
C PRO A 120 -4.50 -5.31 13.05
N THR A 121 -3.43 -5.97 13.48
CA THR A 121 -2.14 -5.33 13.84
C THR A 121 -1.20 -5.20 12.65
N GLU A 122 -1.58 -5.74 11.49
CA GLU A 122 -0.74 -5.86 10.30
C GLU A 122 0.63 -6.47 10.60
N LEU A 123 0.64 -7.66 11.22
CA LEU A 123 1.85 -8.40 11.63
C LEU A 123 2.65 -7.67 12.72
N ASN A 124 1.95 -7.12 13.72
CA ASN A 124 2.49 -6.30 14.81
C ASN A 124 3.20 -5.00 14.36
N THR A 125 3.04 -4.60 13.10
CA THR A 125 3.57 -3.31 12.63
C THR A 125 2.74 -2.13 13.11
N HIS A 126 1.46 -2.38 13.47
CA HIS A 126 0.49 -1.38 13.86
C HIS A 126 0.35 -0.24 12.84
N PHE A 127 0.60 -0.54 11.57
CA PHE A 127 0.71 0.47 10.52
C PHE A 127 -0.60 1.27 10.32
N SER A 128 -1.75 0.60 10.43
CA SER A 128 -3.08 1.23 10.40
C SER A 128 -3.66 1.54 11.79
N SER A 129 -2.94 1.23 12.87
CA SER A 129 -3.44 1.43 14.24
C SER A 129 -3.30 2.89 14.68
N ILE A 130 -4.23 3.36 15.50
CA ILE A 130 -4.09 4.67 16.17
C ILE A 130 -3.80 4.47 17.65
N ARG A 131 -3.16 5.45 18.27
CA ARG A 131 -2.87 5.40 19.71
C ARG A 131 -4.14 5.52 20.53
N CYS A 132 -4.21 4.74 21.61
CA CYS A 132 -5.37 4.73 22.49
C CYS A 132 -5.40 6.01 23.35
N PRO A 133 -6.51 6.77 23.37
CA PRO A 133 -6.62 7.94 24.23
C PRO A 133 -6.80 7.59 25.71
N GLY A 134 -7.16 6.34 26.02
CA GLY A 134 -7.42 5.88 27.39
C GLY A 134 -6.21 5.26 28.10
N CYS A 135 -5.11 5.01 27.40
CA CYS A 135 -3.90 4.49 28.02
C CYS A 135 -2.67 4.77 27.14
N PRO A 136 -1.50 5.02 27.75
CA PRO A 136 -0.30 5.38 27.00
C PRO A 136 0.30 4.29 26.12
N ALA A 137 0.20 3.04 26.57
CA ALA A 137 0.90 1.94 25.93
C ALA A 137 0.07 1.29 24.80
N GLY A 138 -1.23 1.55 24.75
CA GLY A 138 -2.15 0.82 23.89
C GLY A 138 -2.33 1.40 22.50
N PHE A 139 -2.60 0.51 21.55
CA PHE A 139 -3.08 0.83 20.21
C PHE A 139 -4.54 0.40 20.08
N LEU A 140 -5.33 1.21 19.39
CA LEU A 140 -6.65 0.84 18.89
C LEU A 140 -6.44 0.10 17.56
N VAL A 141 -7.00 -1.10 17.47
CA VAL A 141 -7.02 -1.94 16.26
C VAL A 141 -8.46 -2.25 15.86
N SER A 142 -8.74 -2.40 14.57
CA SER A 142 -10.08 -2.79 14.09
C SER A 142 -10.47 -4.16 14.63
N LEU A 143 -11.72 -4.34 15.08
CA LEU A 143 -12.25 -5.66 15.43
C LEU A 143 -12.48 -6.56 14.20
N ASP A 144 -12.72 -5.96 13.03
CA ASP A 144 -12.83 -6.65 11.75
C ASP A 144 -12.07 -5.85 10.67
N PRO A 145 -10.89 -6.30 10.22
CA PRO A 145 -10.10 -5.64 9.18
C PRO A 145 -10.79 -5.56 7.81
N PHE A 146 -11.84 -6.35 7.58
CA PHE A 146 -12.60 -6.37 6.32
C PHE A 146 -13.85 -5.49 6.35
N ASN A 147 -14.19 -4.92 7.51
CA ASN A 147 -15.35 -4.06 7.67
C ASN A 147 -14.91 -2.65 8.09
N TYR A 148 -15.06 -1.69 7.18
CA TYR A 148 -14.70 -0.29 7.41
C TYR A 148 -15.57 0.40 8.48
N GLU A 149 -16.74 -0.16 8.78
CA GLU A 149 -17.64 0.27 9.86
C GLU A 149 -17.42 -0.50 11.16
N SER A 150 -16.38 -1.33 11.24
CA SER A 150 -16.04 -2.03 12.48
C SER A 150 -15.61 -1.06 13.57
N ASP A 151 -16.05 -1.34 14.80
CA ASP A 151 -15.49 -0.74 16.00
C ASP A 151 -14.02 -1.14 16.19
N TRP A 152 -13.30 -0.31 16.94
CA TRP A 152 -11.87 -0.46 17.20
C TRP A 152 -11.65 -0.68 18.69
N LYS A 153 -10.82 -1.65 19.04
CA LYS A 153 -10.55 -2.02 20.43
C LYS A 153 -9.09 -1.83 20.77
N CYS A 154 -8.84 -1.33 21.98
CA CYS A 154 -7.51 -1.20 22.51
C CYS A 154 -7.01 -2.54 23.04
N GLU A 155 -5.82 -2.95 22.61
CA GLU A 155 -5.22 -4.23 23.01
C GLU A 155 -4.71 -4.24 24.47
N THR A 156 -4.54 -3.06 25.08
CA THR A 156 -4.05 -2.94 26.47
C THR A 156 -5.18 -2.74 27.47
N CYS A 157 -6.01 -1.71 27.30
CA CYS A 157 -7.03 -1.33 28.28
C CYS A 157 -8.45 -1.76 27.91
N ASN A 158 -8.64 -2.46 26.79
CA ASN A 158 -9.94 -2.93 26.27
C ASN A 158 -10.96 -1.82 25.94
N ARG A 159 -10.57 -0.54 25.97
CA ARG A 159 -11.39 0.57 25.46
C ARG A 159 -11.84 0.28 24.03
N VAL A 160 -13.08 0.58 23.73
CA VAL A 160 -13.64 0.49 22.38
C VAL A 160 -13.97 1.90 21.89
N GLU A 161 -13.60 2.19 20.65
CA GLU A 161 -13.90 3.44 19.96
C GLU A 161 -14.59 3.15 18.62
N THR A 162 -15.46 4.05 18.20
CA THR A 162 -16.22 3.90 16.95
C THR A 162 -15.36 4.20 15.72
N PRO A 163 -15.70 3.65 14.52
CA PRO A 163 -15.02 4.02 13.28
C PRO A 163 -15.08 5.53 13.00
N ARG A 164 -16.16 6.21 13.43
CA ARG A 164 -16.29 7.67 13.31
C ARG A 164 -15.21 8.43 14.08
N PHE A 165 -14.90 8.01 15.31
CA PHE A 165 -13.83 8.60 16.11
C PHE A 165 -12.47 8.40 15.42
N VAL A 166 -12.17 7.16 15.02
CA VAL A 166 -10.91 6.80 14.37
C VAL A 166 -10.71 7.58 13.06
N ASN A 167 -11.74 7.64 12.22
CA ASN A 167 -11.71 8.40 10.97
C ASN A 167 -11.53 9.91 11.20
N ALA A 168 -12.12 10.46 12.26
CA ALA A 168 -11.90 11.86 12.61
C ALA A 168 -10.44 12.14 13.00
N VAL A 169 -9.82 11.25 13.77
CA VAL A 169 -8.39 11.35 14.15
C VAL A 169 -7.50 11.25 12.91
N ILE A 170 -7.70 10.23 12.06
CA ILE A 170 -6.92 10.04 10.83
C ILE A 170 -7.04 11.26 9.91
N ARG A 171 -8.27 11.77 9.73
CA ARG A 171 -8.50 12.97 8.92
C ARG A 171 -7.77 14.18 9.48
N SER A 172 -7.84 14.42 10.79
CA SER A 172 -7.14 15.55 11.43
C SER A 172 -5.62 15.47 11.20
N ILE A 173 -5.03 14.28 11.37
CA ILE A 173 -3.60 14.06 11.13
C ILE A 173 -3.27 14.29 9.64
N GLY A 174 -4.13 13.81 8.73
CA GLY A 174 -3.96 13.99 7.29
C GLY A 174 -4.04 15.45 6.85
N GLU A 175 -4.97 16.22 7.40
CA GLU A 175 -5.10 17.67 7.12
C GLU A 175 -3.85 18.43 7.59
N GLU A 176 -3.32 18.11 8.77
CA GLU A 176 -2.07 18.70 9.26
C GLU A 176 -0.88 18.32 8.37
N LEU A 177 -0.77 17.05 7.98
CA LEU A 177 0.28 16.55 7.09
C LEU A 177 0.29 17.31 5.74
N ILE A 178 -0.89 17.59 5.17
CA ILE A 178 -1.02 18.34 3.91
C ILE A 178 -0.61 19.80 4.08
N SER A 179 -0.81 20.37 5.27
CA SER A 179 -0.45 21.76 5.59
C SER A 179 1.03 21.99 5.87
N LEU A 180 1.84 20.93 5.94
CA LEU A 180 3.28 21.05 6.21
C LEU A 180 4.01 21.80 5.09
N GLU A 181 5.04 22.54 5.50
CA GLU A 181 5.95 23.19 4.57
C GLU A 181 6.70 22.15 3.75
N LYS A 182 6.51 22.20 2.42
CA LYS A 182 7.14 21.26 1.49
C LYS A 182 8.65 21.47 1.46
N GLY A 183 9.40 20.38 1.55
CA GLY A 183 10.87 20.40 1.50
C GLY A 183 11.54 20.88 2.78
N SER A 184 10.81 20.98 3.90
CA SER A 184 11.31 21.38 5.21
C SER A 184 11.44 20.16 6.14
N PRO A 185 12.65 19.59 6.30
CA PRO A 185 12.89 18.50 7.25
C PRO A 185 12.49 18.86 8.68
N GLU A 186 12.65 20.12 9.07
CA GLU A 186 12.30 20.64 10.39
C GLU A 186 10.79 20.59 10.62
N ALA A 187 9.98 20.98 9.62
CA ALA A 187 8.53 20.86 9.69
C ALA A 187 8.09 19.40 9.85
N CYS A 188 8.68 18.48 9.08
CA CYS A 188 8.43 17.04 9.20
C CYS A 188 8.81 16.51 10.59
N LEU A 189 9.98 16.89 11.11
CA LEU A 189 10.42 16.45 12.43
C LEU A 189 9.52 17.00 13.54
N SER A 190 9.10 18.26 13.43
CA SER A 190 8.18 18.90 14.36
C SER A 190 6.83 18.17 14.38
N PHE A 191 6.28 17.89 13.19
CA PHE A 191 5.05 17.12 13.03
C PHE A 191 5.16 15.75 13.69
N VAL A 192 6.17 14.96 13.34
CA VAL A 192 6.39 13.63 13.93
C VAL A 192 6.50 13.73 15.45
N LYS A 193 7.30 14.67 15.97
CA LYS A 193 7.45 14.85 17.42
C LYS A 193 6.12 15.22 18.09
N LYS A 194 5.34 16.13 17.51
CA LYS A 194 4.04 16.54 18.05
C LYS A 194 3.07 15.36 18.06
N THR A 195 2.89 14.70 16.92
CA THR A 195 1.99 13.55 16.80
C THR A 195 2.42 12.43 17.76
N PHE A 196 3.71 12.11 17.84
CA PHE A 196 4.21 11.13 18.81
C PHE A 196 4.03 11.60 20.27
N ALA A 197 4.29 12.86 20.60
CA ALA A 197 4.20 13.40 21.96
C ALA A 197 2.75 13.49 22.47
N GLU A 198 1.80 13.93 21.63
CA GLU A 198 0.37 13.94 21.96
C GLU A 198 -0.12 12.54 22.37
N PHE A 199 0.45 11.50 21.75
CA PHE A 199 0.11 10.11 22.04
C PHE A 199 1.06 9.36 22.99
N THR A 200 2.17 9.98 23.45
CA THR A 200 3.11 9.41 24.44
C THR A 200 3.16 10.19 25.74
N SER A 201 2.31 11.21 25.91
CA SER A 201 2.23 12.05 27.11
C SER A 201 1.77 11.33 28.39
N SER A 202 1.69 9.99 28.38
CA SER A 202 1.99 9.21 29.58
C SER A 202 3.10 8.16 29.31
N SER A 203 4.24 8.30 29.99
CA SER A 203 5.21 7.24 30.30
C SER A 203 5.78 6.34 29.18
N LEU A 204 6.56 6.87 28.23
CA LEU A 204 7.57 6.08 27.48
C LEU A 204 9.02 6.55 27.68
N LEU A 205 9.33 7.11 28.86
CA LEU A 205 10.72 7.33 29.27
C LEU A 205 11.32 6.18 30.11
N SER A 206 10.58 5.09 30.35
CA SER A 206 11.03 4.02 31.28
C SER A 206 11.54 2.73 30.63
N HIS A 207 11.43 2.57 29.31
CA HIS A 207 11.96 1.38 28.64
C HIS A 207 12.91 1.83 27.53
N GLY A 208 14.20 1.72 27.81
CA GLY A 208 15.32 2.11 26.97
C GLY A 208 15.35 1.43 25.60
N CYS A 209 14.45 1.83 24.70
CA CYS A 209 14.68 1.73 23.27
C CYS A 209 15.72 2.79 22.93
N GLN A 210 17.00 2.40 22.96
CA GLN A 210 18.04 3.20 22.33
C GLN A 210 17.69 3.28 20.85
N ILE A 211 17.20 4.45 20.42
CA ILE A 211 17.33 4.85 19.02
C ILE A 211 18.85 4.90 18.82
N GLY A 212 19.41 3.82 18.26
CA GLY A 212 20.80 3.79 17.86
C GLY A 212 21.03 5.03 17.00
N SER A 213 21.97 5.86 17.41
CA SER A 213 22.44 6.98 16.60
C SER A 213 22.88 6.40 15.26
N MET A 214 22.04 6.53 14.23
CA MET A 214 22.48 6.30 12.86
C MET A 214 23.59 7.32 12.60
N SER A 215 24.81 6.81 12.41
CA SER A 215 25.91 7.61 11.91
C SER A 215 25.47 8.24 10.59
N ASN A 216 25.75 9.53 10.40
CA ASN A 216 25.45 10.27 9.16
C ASN A 216 26.35 9.84 7.98
N ASP A 217 26.87 8.61 7.98
CA ASP A 217 27.79 8.10 6.97
C ASP A 217 27.10 7.06 6.10
N TRP A 218 26.54 7.53 4.99
CA TRP A 218 25.89 6.69 3.97
C TRP A 218 26.88 5.91 3.09
N SER A 219 28.19 6.03 3.33
CA SER A 219 29.22 5.37 2.50
C SER A 219 29.41 3.88 2.80
N GLU A 220 28.96 3.38 3.97
CA GLU A 220 29.12 1.97 4.35
C GLU A 220 28.04 1.02 3.79
N PHE A 221 26.90 1.53 3.31
CA PHE A 221 25.81 0.67 2.80
C PHE A 221 26.05 0.13 1.37
N LEU A 222 27.08 0.60 0.67
CA LEU A 222 27.29 0.30 -0.76
C LEU A 222 28.28 -0.86 -1.06
N TRP A 223 28.84 -1.55 -0.06
CA TRP A 223 29.97 -2.47 -0.33
C TRP A 223 29.91 -3.90 0.22
N ASN A 224 28.77 -4.44 0.65
CA ASN A 224 28.70 -5.84 1.13
C ASN A 224 27.64 -6.71 0.46
N TRP A 225 27.60 -6.71 -0.87
CA TRP A 225 27.05 -7.83 -1.66
C TRP A 225 28.15 -8.34 -2.60
N LYS A 226 28.92 -9.33 -2.11
CA LYS A 226 29.73 -10.25 -2.91
C LYS A 226 29.16 -11.66 -2.75
#